data_AF-A0A7S3H7D5-F1
#
_entry.id   AF-A0A7S3H7D5-F1
#
_cell.length_a   1.000
_cell.length_b   1.000
_cell.length_c   1.000
_cell.angle_alpha   90.00
_cell.angle_beta   90.00
_cell.angle_gamma   90.00
#
_symmetry.space_group_name_H-M   'P 1'
#
loop_
_entity.id
_entity.type
_entity.pdbx_description
1 polymer ?
#
loop_
_entity_poly.entity_id
_entity_poly.type
_entity_poly.pdbx_seq_one_letter_code
_entity_poly.pdbx_strand_id
1 'polypeptide(L)'
;AAGSTDGGDDGAAACAASVAGVGAEHLDRALARLEDEDWGVRRVALTAVGELAPCGERRVLEALVPHLSDDDEDVRTAAVAAIGKVATPGDAEWSDRAAKLLD
;
A
#
# COMPACT_ATOMS: atom_id res chain seq x y z
N ALA A 1 -19.75 35.53 2.38
CA ALA A 1 -20.23 34.62 3.46
C ALA A 1 -20.84 33.42 2.76
N ALA A 2 -20.09 32.31 2.67
CA ALA A 2 -20.26 31.08 3.47
C ALA A 2 -21.38 30.18 2.91
N GLY A 3 -21.26 28.86 2.73
CA GLY A 3 -20.22 27.88 3.10
C GLY A 3 -19.63 27.17 1.88
N SER A 4 -18.44 26.57 1.93
CA SER A 4 -17.98 25.50 2.85
C SER A 4 -18.88 24.27 2.75
N THR A 5 -18.67 23.49 1.70
CA THR A 5 -18.76 22.02 1.73
C THR A 5 -17.46 21.58 2.44
N ASP A 6 -17.41 21.24 3.72
CA ASP A 6 -18.04 20.13 4.46
C ASP A 6 -18.03 18.78 3.74
N GLY A 7 -17.42 17.81 4.42
CA GLY A 7 -17.51 16.39 4.13
C GLY A 7 -16.24 15.79 3.54
N GLY A 8 -15.31 15.40 4.41
CA GLY A 8 -14.23 14.49 4.01
C GLY A 8 -14.79 13.13 3.61
N ASP A 9 -14.40 12.68 2.42
CA ASP A 9 -14.47 11.27 2.03
C ASP A 9 -13.23 10.56 2.59
N ASP A 10 -13.12 10.51 3.93
CA ASP A 10 -12.22 9.57 4.60
C ASP A 10 -12.88 8.19 4.60
N GLY A 11 -12.21 7.24 3.95
CA GLY A 11 -12.20 5.86 4.42
C GLY A 11 -13.13 4.88 3.72
N ALA A 12 -12.51 3.87 3.10
CA ALA A 12 -13.04 2.52 2.97
C ALA A 12 -14.22 2.30 1.98
N ALA A 13 -13.94 2.34 0.68
CA ALA A 13 -14.79 1.65 -0.30
C ALA A 13 -14.08 1.20 -1.58
N ALA A 14 -12.77 0.94 -1.53
CA ALA A 14 -12.09 0.23 -2.63
C ALA A 14 -11.89 -1.25 -2.28
N CYS A 15 -12.90 -1.88 -1.67
CA CYS A 15 -13.00 -3.34 -1.74
C CYS A 15 -13.41 -3.68 -3.18
N ALA A 16 -12.43 -3.76 -4.09
CA ALA A 16 -12.62 -4.32 -5.42
C ALA A 16 -12.80 -5.84 -5.30
N ALA A 17 -13.91 -6.25 -4.70
CA ALA A 17 -14.37 -7.62 -4.70
C ALA A 17 -14.87 -7.95 -6.11
N SER A 18 -13.97 -8.27 -7.06
CA SER A 18 -14.31 -9.00 -8.30
C SER A 18 -13.13 -9.49 -9.17
N VAL A 19 -11.88 -9.55 -8.69
CA VAL A 19 -10.77 -10.14 -9.49
C VAL A 19 -10.08 -11.31 -8.77
N ALA A 20 -10.87 -12.23 -8.22
CA ALA A 20 -10.37 -13.39 -7.48
C ALA A 20 -9.56 -14.42 -8.31
N GLY A 21 -9.38 -14.19 -9.62
CA GLY A 21 -8.61 -15.09 -10.51
C GLY A 21 -7.38 -14.47 -11.17
N VAL A 22 -7.37 -13.15 -11.44
CA VAL A 22 -6.27 -12.47 -12.15
C VAL A 22 -5.42 -11.63 -11.19
N GLY A 23 -5.99 -11.17 -10.07
CA GLY A 23 -5.29 -10.31 -9.10
C GLY A 23 -4.14 -11.02 -8.37
N ALA A 24 -4.29 -12.31 -8.05
CA ALA A 24 -3.27 -13.07 -7.33
C ALA A 24 -1.98 -13.28 -8.14
N GLU A 25 -2.11 -13.66 -9.42
CA GLU A 25 -0.98 -13.77 -10.36
C GLU A 25 -0.21 -12.45 -10.48
N HIS A 26 -0.95 -11.35 -10.61
CA HIS A 26 -0.35 -10.03 -10.77
C HIS A 26 0.26 -9.54 -9.45
N LEU A 27 -0.30 -9.94 -8.31
CA LEU A 27 0.25 -9.68 -6.99
C LEU A 27 1.59 -10.40 -6.79
N ASP A 28 1.69 -11.70 -7.05
CA ASP A 28 2.95 -12.45 -6.97
C ASP A 28 4.03 -11.84 -7.88
N ARG A 29 3.64 -11.45 -9.09
CA ARG A 29 4.56 -10.77 -10.02
C ARG A 29 5.00 -9.41 -9.51
N ALA A 30 4.10 -8.63 -8.90
CA ALA A 30 4.45 -7.34 -8.31
C ALA A 30 5.34 -7.52 -7.08
N LEU A 31 5.08 -8.50 -6.22
CA LEU A 31 5.95 -8.87 -5.10
C LEU A 31 7.37 -9.22 -5.58
N ALA A 32 7.50 -9.99 -6.66
CA ALA A 32 8.81 -10.30 -7.26
C ALA A 32 9.53 -9.06 -7.84
N ARG A 33 8.82 -7.94 -8.06
CA ARG A 33 9.38 -6.67 -8.55
C ARG A 33 9.70 -5.68 -7.45
N LEU A 34 9.36 -6.00 -6.21
CA LEU A 34 9.79 -5.24 -5.05
C LEU A 34 11.30 -5.35 -4.81
N GLU A 35 11.91 -6.48 -5.17
CA GLU A 35 13.36 -6.71 -5.03
C GLU A 35 14.16 -6.30 -6.29
N ASP A 36 13.56 -5.53 -7.20
CA ASP A 36 14.24 -5.08 -8.42
C ASP A 36 15.29 -4.00 -8.11
N GLU A 37 16.41 -4.02 -8.84
CA GLU A 37 17.49 -3.04 -8.64
C GLU A 37 17.05 -1.62 -9.01
N ASP A 38 16.12 -1.49 -9.96
CA ASP A 38 15.59 -0.20 -10.38
C ASP A 38 14.50 0.31 -9.42
N TRP A 39 14.77 1.44 -8.77
CA TRP A 39 13.85 2.11 -7.84
C TRP A 39 12.50 2.44 -8.49
N GLY A 40 12.48 2.74 -9.80
CA GLY A 40 11.26 3.00 -10.54
C GLY A 40 10.39 1.75 -10.67
N VAL A 41 11.02 0.58 -10.84
CA VAL A 41 10.33 -0.72 -10.87
C VAL A 41 9.78 -1.06 -9.49
N ARG A 42 10.57 -0.87 -8.42
CA ARG A 42 10.12 -1.07 -7.03
C ARG A 42 8.91 -0.20 -6.70
N ARG A 43 8.93 1.08 -7.08
CA ARG A 43 7.82 2.02 -6.86
C ARG A 43 6.53 1.59 -7.56
N VAL A 44 6.62 1.18 -8.82
CA VAL A 44 5.47 0.70 -9.59
C VAL A 44 4.93 -0.60 -8.99
N ALA A 45 5.83 -1.49 -8.56
CA ALA A 45 5.47 -2.72 -7.87
C ALA A 45 4.70 -2.45 -6.57
N LEU A 46 5.21 -1.57 -5.70
CA LEU A 46 4.51 -1.16 -4.47
C LEU A 46 3.12 -0.61 -4.74
N THR A 47 3.00 0.26 -5.74
CA THR A 47 1.71 0.85 -6.14
C THR A 47 0.74 -0.23 -6.61
N ALA A 48 1.19 -1.15 -7.46
CA ALA A 48 0.39 -2.26 -7.95
C ALA A 48 -0.02 -3.21 -6.81
N VAL A 49 0.90 -3.54 -5.90
CA VAL A 49 0.62 -4.36 -4.72
C VAL A 49 -0.48 -3.70 -3.88
N GLY A 50 -0.41 -2.40 -3.63
CA GLY A 50 -1.44 -1.68 -2.87
C GLY A 50 -2.84 -1.68 -3.50
N GLU A 51 -2.93 -1.86 -4.83
CA GLU A 51 -4.21 -1.88 -5.56
C GLU A 51 -4.73 -3.29 -5.84
N LEU A 52 -3.82 -4.27 -5.95
CA LEU A 52 -4.14 -5.66 -6.27
C LEU A 52 -4.30 -6.53 -5.02
N ALA A 53 -3.65 -6.16 -3.91
CA ALA A 53 -3.69 -6.95 -2.70
C ALA A 53 -5.07 -6.90 -2.03
N PRO A 54 -5.53 -8.04 -1.48
CA PRO A 54 -6.74 -8.05 -0.66
C PRO A 54 -6.55 -7.18 0.59
N CYS A 55 -7.58 -6.43 0.97
CA CYS A 55 -7.56 -5.68 2.22
C CYS A 55 -7.37 -6.64 3.41
N GLY A 56 -6.43 -6.33 4.31
CA GLY A 56 -6.09 -7.17 5.47
C GLY A 56 -5.16 -8.34 5.16
N GLU A 57 -4.57 -8.40 3.96
CA GLU A 57 -3.60 -9.44 3.59
C GLU A 57 -2.25 -9.19 4.30
N ARG A 58 -2.09 -9.78 5.50
CA ARG A 58 -0.88 -9.61 6.32
C ARG A 58 0.43 -9.96 5.60
N ARG A 59 0.42 -10.96 4.71
CA ARG A 59 1.61 -11.33 3.92
C ARG A 59 2.11 -10.17 3.06
N VAL A 60 1.17 -9.43 2.47
CA VAL A 60 1.51 -8.26 1.66
C VAL A 60 2.05 -7.16 2.55
N LEU A 61 1.41 -6.89 3.67
CA LEU A 61 1.87 -5.88 4.63
C LEU A 61 3.29 -6.17 5.12
N GLU A 62 3.62 -7.43 5.44
CA GLU A 62 4.97 -7.85 5.82
C GLU A 62 6.00 -7.63 4.69
N ALA A 63 5.63 -7.84 3.43
CA ALA A 63 6.50 -7.59 2.28
C ALA A 63 6.72 -6.09 1.99
N LEU A 64 5.76 -5.24 2.36
CA LEU A 64 5.85 -3.78 2.19
C LEU A 64 6.70 -3.10 3.26
N VAL A 65 6.75 -3.65 4.48
CA VAL A 65 7.55 -3.10 5.61
C VAL A 65 9.01 -2.77 5.26
N PRO A 66 9.81 -3.66 4.65
CA PRO A 66 11.22 -3.35 4.36
C PRO A 66 11.39 -2.14 3.42
N HIS A 67 10.40 -1.85 2.58
CA HIS A 67 10.43 -0.74 1.62
C HIS A 67 10.10 0.62 2.25
N LEU A 68 9.61 0.63 3.49
CA LEU A 68 9.46 1.87 4.27
C LEU A 68 10.81 2.49 4.64
N SER A 69 11.88 1.71 4.61
CA SER A 69 13.26 2.14 4.87
C SER A 69 14.14 2.06 3.62
N ASP A 70 13.54 2.08 2.43
CA ASP A 70 14.29 2.16 1.17
C ASP A 70 15.08 3.48 1.09
N ASP A 71 16.25 3.44 0.45
CA ASP A 71 17.09 4.60 0.24
C ASP A 71 16.37 5.69 -0.57
N ASP A 72 15.46 5.29 -1.45
CA ASP A 72 14.73 6.19 -2.33
C ASP A 72 13.41 6.70 -1.70
N GLU A 73 13.21 8.03 -1.72
CA GLU A 73 12.02 8.66 -1.14
C GLU A 73 10.72 8.34 -1.86
N ASP A 74 10.76 8.17 -3.18
CA ASP A 74 9.57 7.80 -3.95
C ASP A 74 9.14 6.37 -3.59
N VAL A 75 10.10 5.48 -3.36
CA VAL A 75 9.85 4.09 -2.93
C VAL A 75 9.25 4.06 -1.53
N ARG A 76 9.82 4.81 -0.57
CA ARG A 76 9.24 4.93 0.78
C ARG A 76 7.80 5.44 0.76
N THR A 77 7.53 6.48 -0.02
CA THR A 77 6.20 7.08 -0.12
C THR A 77 5.20 6.10 -0.74
N ALA A 78 5.61 5.36 -1.77
CA ALA A 78 4.77 4.32 -2.37
C ALA A 78 4.48 3.16 -1.40
N ALA A 79 5.45 2.79 -0.56
CA ALA A 79 5.26 1.74 0.45
C ALA A 79 4.24 2.17 1.51
N VAL A 80 4.33 3.40 2.03
CA VAL A 80 3.34 3.95 2.98
C VAL A 80 1.95 3.98 2.34
N ALA A 81 1.84 4.47 1.11
CA ALA A 81 0.56 4.53 0.40
C ALA A 81 -0.03 3.14 0.16
N ALA A 82 0.79 2.16 -0.23
CA ALA A 82 0.36 0.78 -0.42
C ALA A 82 -0.12 0.14 0.89
N ILE A 83 0.62 0.33 1.98
CA ILE A 83 0.20 -0.12 3.32
C ILE A 83 -1.12 0.54 3.71
N GLY A 84 -1.31 1.84 3.50
CA GLY A 84 -2.58 2.52 3.79
C GLY A 84 -3.77 2.02 2.97
N LYS A 85 -3.55 1.48 1.76
CA LYS A 85 -4.60 0.86 0.93
C LYS A 85 -4.93 -0.57 1.38
N VAL A 86 -3.92 -1.33 1.80
CA VAL A 86 -4.07 -2.76 2.18
C VAL A 86 -4.47 -2.91 3.64
N ALA A 87 -3.92 -2.09 4.53
CA ALA A 87 -4.25 -2.09 5.95
C ALA A 87 -5.70 -1.62 6.12
N THR A 88 -6.46 -2.37 6.90
CA THR A 88 -7.83 -1.97 7.24
C THR A 88 -7.80 -0.97 8.41
N PRO A 89 -8.86 -0.18 8.65
CA PRO A 89 -8.91 0.69 9.83
C PRO A 89 -8.79 -0.04 11.18
N GLY A 90 -8.87 -1.38 11.22
CA GLY A 90 -8.56 -2.19 12.40
C GLY A 90 -7.08 -2.54 12.57
N ASP A 91 -6.26 -2.32 11.55
CA ASP A 91 -4.83 -2.64 11.45
C ASP A 91 -3.96 -1.47 11.93
N ALA A 92 -4.30 -0.90 13.10
CA ALA A 92 -3.55 0.22 13.70
C ALA A 92 -2.07 -0.11 13.93
N GLU A 93 -1.73 -1.40 14.05
CA GLU A 93 -0.34 -1.87 14.14
C GLU A 93 0.50 -1.42 12.94
N TRP A 94 -0.05 -1.48 11.72
CA TRP A 94 0.73 -1.18 10.51
C TRP A 94 0.89 0.32 10.29
N SER A 95 -0.13 1.11 10.65
CA SER A 95 -0.07 2.57 10.64
C SER A 95 0.92 3.10 11.69
N ASP A 96 0.92 2.55 12.91
CA ASP A 96 1.88 2.92 13.96
C ASP A 96 3.31 2.56 13.53
N ARG A 97 3.49 1.36 12.95
CA ARG A 97 4.79 0.90 12.46
C ARG A 97 5.31 1.75 11.31
N ALA A 98 4.44 2.15 10.39
CA ALA A 98 4.76 3.08 9.30
C ALA A 98 5.13 4.48 9.84
N ALA A 99 4.37 5.00 10.81
CA ALA A 99 4.64 6.29 11.42
C ALA A 99 5.97 6.30 12.20
N LYS A 100 6.28 5.22 12.93
CA LYS A 100 7.47 5.10 13.77
C LYS A 100 8.77 4.93 12.98
N LEU A 101 8.69 4.53 11.72
CA LEU A 101 9.85 4.42 10.81
C LEU A 101 10.12 5.73 10.04
N LEU A 102 9.22 6.72 10.14
CA LEU A 102 9.36 8.05 9.53
C LEU A 102 9.83 9.14 10.53
N ASP A 103 10.04 8.79 11.81
CA ASP A 103 10.62 9.64 12.86
C ASP A 103 12.15 9.47 12.92
#